data_AF-A0A8X6XVX1-F1
#
_entry.id   AF-A0A8X6XVX1-F1
#
_cell.length_a   1.000
_cell.length_b   1.000
_cell.length_c   1.000
_cell.angle_alpha   90.00
_cell.angle_beta   90.00
_cell.angle_gamma   90.00
#
_symmetry.space_group_name_H-M   'P 1'
#
loop_
_entity.id
_entity.type
_entity.pdbx_description
1 polymer ?
#
loop_
_entity_poly.entity_id
_entity_poly.type
_entity_poly.pdbx_seq_one_letter_code
_entity_poly.pdbx_strand_id
1 'polypeptide(L)'
;MSQGFHSFKPRISFGLVVNRKCLNSHDRFHESAVLCLFVILVLLWIFREPKFIRGWAELISADTRIGDAVPVIGILFLLFLFPAEPWRIRDSDPLLKWSAVQKKLPWGLVILLGGGFALAAGTQ
;
A
#
# COMPACT_ATOMS: atom_id res chain seq x y z
N MET A 1 -48.00 13.28 44.13
CA MET A 1 -47.56 14.68 44.23
C MET A 1 -46.11 14.75 43.80
N SER A 2 -45.86 15.46 42.69
CA SER A 2 -44.59 16.03 42.19
C SER A 2 -43.35 15.12 42.10
N GLN A 3 -42.97 14.62 40.91
CA GLN A 3 -42.12 15.26 39.88
C GLN A 3 -40.64 15.42 40.27
N GLY A 4 -39.75 14.97 39.37
CA GLY A 4 -38.30 15.15 39.47
C GLY A 4 -37.51 14.52 38.32
N PHE A 5 -37.84 14.90 37.09
CA PHE A 5 -37.14 14.56 35.85
C PHE A 5 -35.92 15.47 35.68
N HIS A 6 -34.68 15.00 35.79
CA HIS A 6 -33.44 15.65 35.28
C HIS A 6 -32.29 14.62 35.49
N SER A 7 -31.43 14.25 34.56
CA SER A 7 -30.93 14.96 33.38
C SER A 7 -30.40 13.93 32.39
N PHE A 8 -31.06 13.86 31.23
CA PHE A 8 -30.51 13.27 30.02
C PHE A 8 -29.29 14.12 29.64
N LYS A 9 -28.08 13.55 29.71
CA LYS A 9 -26.85 14.26 29.31
C LYS A 9 -26.39 13.75 27.94
N PRO A 10 -26.86 14.33 26.82
CA PRO A 10 -26.27 14.06 25.52
C PRO A 10 -24.92 14.76 25.46
N ARG A 11 -23.83 14.01 25.62
CA ARG A 11 -22.49 14.55 25.35
C ARG A 11 -22.08 14.17 23.94
N ILE A 12 -22.67 14.88 22.98
CA ILE A 12 -22.17 14.96 21.62
C ILE A 12 -20.84 15.71 21.68
N SER A 13 -19.75 14.99 21.95
CA SER A 13 -18.39 15.49 21.69
C SER A 13 -18.00 15.13 20.26
N PHE A 14 -18.70 15.74 19.30
CA PHE A 14 -18.41 15.65 17.87
C PHE A 14 -17.63 16.89 17.41
N GLY A 15 -16.56 17.24 18.14
CA GLY A 15 -15.85 18.51 17.95
C GLY A 15 -14.33 18.47 18.15
N LEU A 16 -13.70 17.30 18.34
CA LEU A 16 -12.26 17.21 18.63
C LEU A 16 -11.53 16.14 17.80
N VAL A 17 -11.84 16.05 16.50
CA VAL A 17 -11.08 15.20 15.56
C VAL A 17 -10.67 15.98 14.30
N VAL A 18 -10.34 17.28 14.43
CA VAL A 18 -9.80 18.07 13.29
C VAL A 18 -8.64 18.94 13.75
N ASN A 19 -7.75 18.43 14.60
CA ASN A 19 -6.49 19.12 14.90
C ASN A 19 -5.39 18.15 15.34
N ARG A 20 -5.09 17.16 14.50
CA ARG A 20 -3.98 16.22 14.72
C ARG A 20 -3.16 15.91 13.46
N LYS A 21 -3.23 16.77 12.43
CA LYS A 21 -2.46 16.59 11.18
C LYS A 21 -1.18 17.43 11.08
N CYS A 22 -0.93 18.39 11.98
CA CYS A 22 0.23 19.28 11.90
C CYS A 22 1.21 19.07 13.06
N LEU A 23 1.73 17.85 13.30
CA LEU A 23 2.70 17.67 14.40
C LEU A 23 4.00 16.91 14.08
N ASN A 24 4.22 16.31 12.91
CA ASN A 24 5.50 15.63 12.68
C ASN A 24 6.12 16.03 11.34
N SER A 25 7.18 16.84 11.40
CA SER A 25 8.08 17.09 10.26
C SER A 25 8.79 15.84 9.74
N HIS A 26 8.75 14.73 10.49
CA HIS A 26 9.29 13.41 10.15
C HIS A 26 8.45 12.67 9.09
N ASP A 27 7.14 12.93 9.02
CA ASP A 27 6.22 12.17 8.15
C ASP A 27 6.43 12.47 6.65
N ARG A 28 7.10 13.58 6.31
CA ARG A 28 7.39 13.96 4.92
C ARG A 28 8.37 13.02 4.23
N PHE A 29 9.29 12.39 4.98
CA PHE A 29 10.25 11.47 4.39
C PHE A 29 9.55 10.19 3.92
N HIS A 30 8.65 9.66 4.74
CA HIS A 30 7.87 8.48 4.40
C HIS A 30 6.93 8.73 3.21
N GLU A 31 6.24 9.87 3.21
CA GLU A 31 5.35 10.26 2.11
C GLU A 31 6.14 10.43 0.80
N SER A 32 7.30 11.10 0.86
CA SER A 32 8.16 11.31 -0.31
C SER A 32 8.77 10.01 -0.84
N ALA A 33 9.11 9.05 0.03
CA ALA A 33 9.66 7.76 -0.39
C ALA A 33 8.61 6.91 -1.13
N VAL A 34 7.37 6.86 -0.61
CA VAL A 34 6.26 6.16 -1.26
C VAL A 34 5.90 6.83 -2.59
N LEU A 35 5.92 8.16 -2.65
CA LEU A 35 5.69 8.91 -3.88
C LEU A 35 6.77 8.60 -4.93
N CYS A 36 8.05 8.56 -4.55
CA CYS A 36 9.15 8.20 -5.44
C CYS A 36 8.98 6.79 -6.00
N LEU A 37 8.69 5.80 -5.15
CA LEU A 37 8.44 4.41 -5.55
C LEU A 37 7.22 4.28 -6.46
N PHE A 38 6.17 5.06 -6.23
CA PHE A 38 5.00 5.10 -7.10
C PHE A 38 5.34 5.65 -8.49
N VAL A 39 6.14 6.71 -8.57
CA VAL A 39 6.62 7.24 -9.85
C VAL A 39 7.48 6.19 -10.57
N ILE A 40 8.38 5.51 -9.85
CA ILE A 40 9.18 4.42 -10.42
C ILE A 40 8.28 3.28 -10.93
N LEU A 41 7.21 2.93 -10.21
CA LEU A 41 6.24 1.93 -10.66
C LEU A 41 5.58 2.34 -11.97
N VAL A 42 5.06 3.55 -12.05
CA VAL A 42 4.41 4.05 -13.26
C VAL A 42 5.39 4.09 -14.43
N LEU A 43 6.63 4.55 -14.19
CA LEU A 43 7.67 4.53 -15.20
C LEU A 43 7.97 3.10 -15.66
N LEU A 44 8.19 2.17 -14.73
CA LEU A 44 8.45 0.76 -15.03
C LEU A 44 7.30 0.13 -15.82
N TRP A 45 6.06 0.58 -15.57
CA TRP A 45 4.87 0.12 -16.27
C TRP A 45 4.80 0.65 -17.70
N ILE A 46 5.06 1.95 -17.90
CA ILE A 46 5.15 2.56 -19.25
C ILE A 46 6.31 1.97 -20.04
N PHE A 47 7.43 1.70 -19.38
CA PHE A 47 8.60 1.08 -19.98
C PHE A 47 8.49 -0.46 -20.15
N ARG A 48 7.35 -1.08 -19.81
CA ARG A 48 7.10 -2.52 -20.02
C ARG A 48 7.07 -2.88 -21.51
N GLU A 49 6.26 -2.16 -22.29
CA GLU A 49 6.08 -2.35 -23.73
C GLU A 49 6.07 -1.02 -24.47
N PRO A 50 7.18 -0.26 -24.45
CA PRO A 50 7.28 0.92 -25.29
C PRO A 50 7.28 0.45 -26.75
N LYS A 51 6.19 0.70 -27.49
CA LYS A 51 6.05 0.36 -28.93
C LYS A 51 7.14 0.97 -29.85
N PHE A 52 8.09 1.71 -29.28
CA PHE A 52 9.20 2.38 -29.94
C PHE A 52 10.55 1.64 -29.82
N ILE A 53 10.78 0.79 -28.80
CA ILE A 53 12.06 0.07 -28.54
C ILE A 53 11.76 -1.27 -27.84
N ARG A 54 12.56 -2.33 -28.05
CA ARG A 54 12.47 -3.58 -27.24
C ARG A 54 12.47 -3.22 -25.75
N GLY A 55 11.35 -3.45 -25.07
CA GLY A 55 11.18 -3.07 -23.67
C GLY A 55 12.14 -3.82 -22.74
N TRP A 56 12.36 -3.32 -21.53
CA TRP A 56 13.17 -4.04 -20.52
C TRP A 56 12.64 -5.44 -20.22
N ALA A 57 11.33 -5.65 -20.42
CA ALA A 57 10.68 -6.94 -20.30
C ALA A 57 11.24 -7.98 -21.29
N GLU A 58 11.50 -7.58 -22.54
CA GLU A 58 12.06 -8.48 -23.55
C GLU A 58 13.55 -8.79 -23.31
N LEU A 59 14.28 -7.90 -22.62
CA LEU A 59 15.70 -8.11 -22.30
C LEU A 59 15.90 -9.18 -21.20
N ILE A 60 14.94 -9.30 -20.28
CA ILE A 60 15.01 -10.24 -19.14
C ILE A 60 14.36 -11.60 -19.49
N SER A 61 13.38 -11.62 -20.40
CA SER A 61 12.72 -12.86 -20.82
C SER A 61 12.42 -12.83 -22.32
N ALA A 62 13.31 -13.44 -23.10
CA ALA A 62 13.22 -13.49 -24.56
C ALA A 62 12.02 -14.32 -25.09
N ASP A 63 11.39 -15.14 -24.24
CA ASP A 63 10.39 -16.13 -24.67
C ASP A 63 9.16 -16.21 -23.74
N THR A 64 8.98 -15.25 -22.81
CA THR A 64 7.86 -15.30 -21.86
C THR A 64 7.26 -13.93 -21.65
N ARG A 65 5.93 -13.83 -21.83
CA ARG A 65 5.19 -12.59 -21.57
C ARG A 65 5.22 -12.26 -20.09
N ILE A 66 5.96 -11.22 -19.72
CA ILE A 66 5.99 -10.67 -18.37
C ILE A 66 4.67 -9.95 -18.11
N GLY A 67 3.90 -10.45 -17.14
CA GLY A 67 2.61 -9.86 -16.75
C GLY A 67 2.78 -8.62 -15.86
N ASP A 68 1.69 -7.84 -15.75
CA ASP A 68 1.59 -6.64 -14.90
C ASP A 68 1.98 -6.85 -13.43
N ALA A 69 1.91 -8.09 -12.94
CA ALA A 69 2.24 -8.45 -11.58
C ALA A 69 3.73 -8.34 -11.25
N VAL A 70 4.63 -8.57 -12.21
CA VAL A 70 6.08 -8.59 -11.97
C VAL A 70 6.63 -7.24 -11.51
N PRO A 71 6.40 -6.11 -12.21
CA PRO A 71 6.87 -4.80 -11.73
C PRO A 71 6.24 -4.40 -10.39
N VAL A 72 4.98 -4.77 -10.15
CA VAL A 72 4.27 -4.50 -8.90
C VAL A 72 4.89 -5.27 -7.73
N ILE A 73 5.15 -6.56 -7.90
CA ILE A 73 5.78 -7.41 -6.89
C ILE A 73 7.23 -6.96 -6.66
N GLY A 74 7.97 -6.59 -7.70
CA GLY A 74 9.33 -6.06 -7.58
C GLY A 74 9.40 -4.80 -6.73
N ILE A 75 8.47 -3.86 -6.92
CA ILE A 75 8.40 -2.64 -6.11
C ILE A 75 7.88 -2.90 -4.71
N LEU A 76 6.99 -3.88 -4.52
CA LEU A 76 6.58 -4.32 -3.19
C LEU A 76 7.77 -4.89 -2.41
N PHE A 77 8.59 -5.75 -3.03
CA PHE A 77 9.83 -6.24 -2.44
C PHE A 77 10.82 -5.10 -2.16
N LEU A 78 10.97 -4.16 -3.09
CA LEU A 78 11.82 -2.99 -2.90
C LEU A 78 11.32 -2.11 -1.73
N LEU A 79 10.01 -1.98 -1.55
CA LEU A 79 9.38 -1.26 -0.44
C LEU A 79 9.64 -1.95 0.91
N PHE A 80 9.71 -3.28 0.95
CA PHE A 80 10.10 -4.03 2.15
C PHE A 80 11.62 -3.98 2.41
N LEU A 81 12.42 -3.93 1.34
CA LEU A 81 13.88 -3.94 1.41
C LEU A 81 14.47 -2.54 1.68
N PHE A 82 13.78 -1.46 1.30
CA PHE A 82 14.26 -0.09 1.46
C PHE A 82 13.99 0.42 2.89
N PRO A 83 15.02 0.57 3.75
CA PRO A 83 14.85 1.12 5.08
C PRO A 83 14.55 2.63 4.98
N ALA A 84 13.61 3.10 5.79
CA ALA A 84 13.20 4.51 5.84
C ALA A 84 14.31 5.46 6.33
N GLU A 85 15.39 4.96 6.95
CA GLU A 85 16.49 5.80 7.42
C GLU A 85 17.84 5.05 7.22
N PRO A 86 18.63 5.38 6.19
CA PRO A 86 19.90 4.68 5.92
C PRO A 86 21.02 5.01 6.93
N TRP A 87 20.83 6.00 7.81
CA TRP A 87 21.88 6.47 8.75
C TRP A 87 21.71 5.99 10.20
N ARG A 88 20.63 5.27 10.55
CA ARG A 88 20.42 4.76 11.92
C ARG A 88 19.89 3.32 11.92
N ILE A 89 20.81 2.40 11.63
CA ILE A 89 20.59 0.94 11.51
C ILE A 89 19.97 0.32 12.79
N ARG A 90 20.06 0.99 13.95
CA ARG A 90 19.69 0.42 15.25
C ARG A 90 18.27 0.71 15.75
N ASP A 91 17.59 1.73 15.23
CA ASP A 91 16.26 2.18 15.74
C ASP A 91 15.34 2.68 14.61
N SER A 92 15.42 2.08 13.42
CA SER A 92 14.59 2.46 12.28
C SER A 92 13.40 1.52 12.13
N ASP A 93 12.21 2.03 12.38
CA ASP A 93 10.98 1.33 12.06
C ASP A 93 10.90 1.14 10.52
N PRO A 94 10.62 -0.08 10.02
CA PRO A 94 10.47 -0.31 8.59
C PRO A 94 9.37 0.58 8.00
N LEU A 95 9.60 1.10 6.79
CA LEU A 95 8.72 2.04 6.08
C LEU A 95 7.27 1.52 5.97
N LEU A 96 7.12 0.19 5.93
CA LEU A 96 5.84 -0.50 5.97
C LEU A 96 5.89 -1.66 6.99
N LYS A 97 5.30 -1.47 8.18
CA LYS A 97 5.13 -2.55 9.15
C LYS A 97 4.17 -3.63 8.59
N TRP A 98 4.56 -4.90 8.64
CA TRP A 98 3.72 -6.04 8.26
C TRP A 98 2.34 -6.02 8.96
N SER A 99 2.30 -5.58 10.23
CA SER A 99 1.05 -5.41 10.97
C SER A 99 0.07 -4.41 10.32
N ALA A 100 0.59 -3.36 9.67
CA ALA A 100 -0.25 -2.39 8.96
C ALA A 100 -0.82 -3.00 7.67
N VAL A 101 -0.02 -3.81 6.97
CA VAL A 101 -0.46 -4.55 5.77
C VAL A 101 -1.56 -5.53 6.12
N GLN A 102 -1.36 -6.37 7.15
CA GLN A 102 -2.36 -7.35 7.58
C GLN A 102 -3.68 -6.72 8.00
N LYS A 103 -3.65 -5.53 8.61
CA LYS A 103 -4.85 -4.80 9.05
C LYS A 103 -5.57 -4.08 7.91
N LYS A 104 -4.85 -3.61 6.89
CA LYS A 104 -5.43 -2.81 5.79
C LYS A 104 -5.81 -3.65 4.58
N LEU A 105 -5.23 -4.84 4.41
CA LEU A 105 -5.57 -5.73 3.31
C LEU A 105 -6.89 -6.48 3.60
N PRO A 106 -7.90 -6.37 2.73
CA PRO A 106 -9.11 -7.17 2.83
C PRO A 106 -8.83 -8.60 2.35
N TRP A 107 -8.43 -9.48 3.27
CA TRP A 107 -8.11 -10.90 2.98
C TRP A 107 -9.22 -11.65 2.25
N GLY A 108 -10.49 -11.31 2.52
CA GLY A 108 -11.63 -11.86 1.80
C GLY A 108 -11.58 -11.60 0.30
N LEU A 109 -11.14 -10.41 -0.13
CA LEU A 109 -11.04 -10.08 -1.55
C LEU A 109 -9.90 -10.88 -2.22
N VAL A 110 -8.77 -11.01 -1.55
CA VAL A 110 -7.62 -11.77 -2.07
C VAL A 110 -7.99 -13.25 -2.28
N ILE A 111 -8.63 -13.86 -1.28
CA ILE A 111 -9.06 -15.26 -1.33
C ILE A 111 -10.17 -15.45 -2.37
N LEU A 112 -11.14 -14.52 -2.47
CA LEU A 112 -12.22 -14.63 -3.44
C LEU A 112 -11.73 -14.52 -4.89
N LEU A 113 -10.83 -13.57 -5.17
CA LEU A 113 -10.22 -13.43 -6.49
C LEU A 113 -9.40 -14.67 -6.85
N GLY A 114 -8.54 -15.13 -5.93
CA GLY A 114 -7.74 -16.35 -6.14
C GLY A 114 -8.61 -17.60 -6.33
N GLY A 115 -9.66 -17.75 -5.53
CA GLY A 115 -10.61 -18.86 -5.63
C GLY A 115 -11.42 -18.86 -6.93
N GLY A 116 -11.83 -17.67 -7.41
CA GLY A 116 -12.52 -17.52 -8.69
C GLY A 116 -11.64 -17.95 -9.88
N PHE A 117 -10.36 -17.56 -9.88
CA PHE A 117 -9.41 -17.99 -10.91
C PHE A 117 -9.12 -19.50 -10.83
N ALA A 118 -9.03 -20.07 -9.63
CA ALA A 118 -8.80 -21.50 -9.44
C ALA A 118 -9.98 -22.35 -9.95
N LEU A 119 -11.22 -21.92 -9.69
CA LEU A 119 -12.42 -22.59 -10.20
C LEU A 119 -12.51 -22.51 -11.73
N ALA A 120 -12.24 -21.34 -12.31
CA ALA A 120 -12.24 -21.18 -13.76
C ALA A 120 -11.21 -22.09 -14.45
N ALA A 121 -10.01 -22.22 -13.87
CA ALA A 121 -8.98 -23.11 -14.39
C ALA A 121 -9.34 -24.60 -14.23
N GLY A 122 -10.06 -24.98 -13.18
CA GLY A 122 -10.47 -26.37 -12.94
C GLY A 122 -11.60 -26.88 -13.83
N THR A 123 -12.36 -25.98 -14.46
CA THR A 123 -13.43 -26.32 -15.41
C THR A 123 -12.98 -26.42 -16.87
N GLN A 124 -11.67 -26.26 -17.12
CA GLN A 124 -11.05 -26.34 -18.44
C GLN A 124 -10.27 -27.65 -18.59
#